data_AF-A0A957WHS5-F1
#
_entry.id   AF-A0A957WHS5-F1
#
_cell.length_a   1.000
_cell.length_b   1.000
_cell.length_c   1.000
_cell.angle_alpha   90.00
_cell.angle_beta   90.00
_cell.angle_gamma   90.00
#
_symmetry.space_group_name_H-M   'P 1'
#
loop_
_entity.id
_entity.type
_entity.pdbx_description
1 polymer ?
#
loop_
_entity_poly.entity_id
_entity_poly.type
_entity_poly.pdbx_seq_one_letter_code
_entity_poly.pdbx_strand_id
1 'polypeptide(L)' 'STAGGVAFDGLDKRLMLRDRPGVFVAGEMLDWEAPTGGYLLQACLATGHWAARGVSAFLAAQDNA' A
#
# COMPACT_ATOMS: atom_id res chain seq x y z
N SER A 1 2.39 6.24 -15.34
CA SER A 1 1.27 6.89 -14.64
C SER A 1 0.02 6.46 -15.35
N THR A 2 -0.82 5.73 -14.64
CA THR A 2 -2.14 5.28 -15.08
C THR A 2 -3.13 5.76 -14.03
N ALA A 3 -4.19 6.46 -14.47
CA ALA A 3 -5.28 6.85 -13.57
C ALA A 3 -6.13 5.64 -13.19
N GLY A 4 -6.54 5.57 -11.92
CA GLY A 4 -7.24 4.42 -11.35
C GLY A 4 -6.33 3.56 -10.47
N GLY A 5 -6.88 2.44 -10.00
CA GLY A 5 -6.12 1.47 -9.19
C GLY A 5 -6.99 0.88 -8.08
N VAL A 6 -6.33 0.42 -7.03
CA VAL A 6 -7.00 -0.04 -5.81
C VAL A 6 -7.45 1.18 -5.02
N ALA A 7 -8.78 1.30 -4.85
CA ALA A 7 -9.38 2.35 -4.05
C ALA A 7 -8.93 2.28 -2.57
N PHE A 8 -8.63 3.43 -1.98
CA PHE A 8 -8.21 3.53 -0.58
C PHE A 8 -9.25 2.98 0.41
N ASP A 9 -10.54 3.05 0.08
CA ASP A 9 -11.62 2.48 0.91
C ASP A 9 -11.54 0.95 1.05
N GLY A 10 -10.96 0.28 0.04
CA GLY A 10 -10.68 -1.16 0.07
C GLY A 10 -9.47 -1.56 0.93
N LEU A 11 -8.73 -0.57 1.46
CA LEU A 11 -7.52 -0.77 2.25
C LEU A 11 -7.74 -0.44 3.72
N ASP A 12 -6.98 -1.10 4.59
CA ASP A 12 -6.81 -0.69 5.98
C ASP A 12 -5.73 0.41 6.12
N LYS A 13 -5.51 0.88 7.35
CA LYS A 13 -4.51 1.92 7.66
C LYS A 13 -3.05 1.51 7.40
N ARG A 14 -2.80 0.26 7.02
CA ARG A 14 -1.48 -0.32 6.74
C ARG A 14 -1.33 -0.70 5.27
N LEU A 15 -2.25 -0.26 4.42
CA LEU A 15 -2.33 -0.59 3.00
C LEU A 15 -2.57 -2.09 2.74
N MET A 16 -3.17 -2.80 3.68
CA MET A 16 -3.63 -4.18 3.49
C MET A 16 -5.03 -4.18 2.90
N LEU A 17 -5.30 -5.07 1.94
CA LEU A 17 -6.65 -5.30 1.42
C LEU A 17 -7.56 -5.83 2.53
N ARG A 18 -8.71 -5.17 2.74
CA ARG A 18 -9.71 -5.58 3.72
C ARG A 18 -10.29 -6.95 3.41
N ASP A 19 -10.57 -7.19 2.13
CA ASP A 19 -11.19 -8.44 1.65
C ASP A 19 -10.17 -9.58 1.50
N ARG A 20 -8.87 -9.28 1.62
CA ARG A 20 -7.77 -10.24 1.39
C ARG A 20 -6.65 -10.02 2.42
N PRO A 21 -6.85 -10.40 3.70
CA PRO A 21 -5.83 -10.25 4.73
C PRO A 21 -4.50 -10.91 4.34
N GLY A 22 -3.39 -10.23 4.58
CA GLY A 22 -2.06 -10.64 4.16
C GLY A 22 -1.62 -10.13 2.78
N VAL A 23 -2.51 -9.49 2.01
CA VAL A 23 -2.17 -8.86 0.72
C VAL A 23 -2.09 -7.35 0.88
N PHE A 24 -0.97 -6.75 0.47
CA PHE A 24 -0.68 -5.32 0.63
C PHE A 24 -0.46 -4.64 -0.73
N VAL A 25 -0.79 -3.36 -0.82
CA VAL A 25 -0.71 -2.57 -2.05
C VAL A 25 0.10 -1.30 -1.82
N ALA A 26 0.93 -0.91 -2.78
CA ALA A 26 1.76 0.29 -2.71
C ALA A 26 2.04 0.85 -4.13
N GLY A 27 2.52 2.08 -4.19
CA GLY A 27 2.96 2.76 -5.40
C GLY A 27 1.84 3.08 -6.37
N GLU A 28 2.12 2.92 -7.67
CA GLU A 28 1.18 3.22 -8.77
C GLU A 28 -0.09 2.35 -8.72
N MET A 29 -0.10 1.24 -7.98
CA MET A 29 -1.29 0.40 -7.84
C MET A 29 -2.41 1.06 -7.02
N LEU A 30 -2.10 2.09 -6.23
CA LEU A 30 -3.09 2.85 -5.47
C LEU A 30 -3.86 3.79 -6.40
N ASP A 31 -5.15 3.98 -6.15
CA ASP A 31 -5.99 4.90 -6.95
C ASP A 31 -5.70 6.37 -6.61
N TRP A 32 -4.60 6.87 -7.17
CA TRP A 32 -4.19 8.27 -7.09
C TRP A 32 -3.36 8.66 -8.32
N GLU A 33 -3.37 9.95 -8.66
CA GLU A 33 -2.63 10.48 -9.81
C GLU A 33 -1.42 11.30 -9.37
N ALA A 34 -0.24 10.92 -9.86
CA ALA A 34 1.02 11.60 -9.58
C ALA A 34 1.29 12.72 -10.60
N PRO A 35 1.57 13.96 -10.16
CA PRO A 35 2.18 14.95 -11.04
C PRO A 35 3.55 14.47 -11.56
N THR A 36 3.94 14.93 -12.75
CA THR A 36 5.31 14.73 -13.24
C THR A 36 6.34 15.43 -12.36
N GLY A 37 7.63 15.06 -12.47
CA GLY A 37 8.70 15.66 -11.66
C GLY A 37 9.12 14.80 -10.47
N GLY A 38 8.94 13.48 -10.56
CA GLY A 38 9.45 12.52 -9.58
C GLY A 38 8.48 12.13 -8.46
N TYR A 39 7.28 12.73 -8.39
CA TYR A 39 6.28 12.40 -7.36
C TYR A 39 5.87 10.93 -7.37
N LEU A 40 5.77 10.32 -8.56
CA LEU A 40 5.47 8.89 -8.66
C LEU A 40 6.53 8.04 -7.95
N LEU A 41 7.82 8.33 -8.20
CA LEU A 41 8.91 7.61 -7.55
C LEU A 41 8.90 7.83 -6.04
N GLN A 42 8.68 9.08 -5.60
CA GLN A 42 8.59 9.40 -4.18
C GLN A 42 7.44 8.65 -3.50
N ALA A 43 6.27 8.61 -4.13
CA ALA A 43 5.11 7.89 -3.61
C ALA A 43 5.34 6.37 -3.60
N CYS A 44 5.92 5.79 -4.65
CA CYS A 44 6.28 4.37 -4.68
C CYS A 44 7.20 3.98 -3.52
N LEU A 45 8.23 4.77 -3.25
CA LEU A 45 9.16 4.52 -2.15
C LEU A 45 8.49 4.72 -0.77
N ALA A 46 7.75 5.81 -0.60
CA ALA A 46 7.09 6.13 0.67
C ALA A 46 6.01 5.10 1.03
N THR A 47 5.15 4.75 0.08
CA THR A 47 4.08 3.77 0.29
C THR A 47 4.61 2.35 0.37
N GLY A 48 5.70 2.01 -0.33
CA GLY A 48 6.40 0.74 -0.16
C GLY A 48 6.92 0.57 1.27
N HIS A 49 7.53 1.61 1.84
CA HIS A 49 7.94 1.59 3.24
C HIS A 49 6.75 1.48 4.22
N TRP A 50 5.65 2.17 3.94
CA TRP A 50 4.42 2.06 4.75
C TRP A 50 3.85 0.64 4.73
N ALA A 51 3.65 0.06 3.54
CA ALA A 51 3.16 -1.30 3.38
C ALA A 51 4.09 -2.31 4.07
N ALA A 52 5.41 -2.15 3.97
CA ALA A 52 6.38 -3.02 4.64
C ALA A 52 6.22 -3.01 6.17
N ARG A 53 6.00 -1.84 6.79
CA ARG A 53 5.69 -1.76 8.23
C ARG A 53 4.39 -2.49 8.57
N GLY A 54 3.40 -2.41 7.69
CA GLY A 54 2.16 -3.17 7.77
C GLY A 54 2.39 -4.68 7.75
N VAL A 55 3.18 -5.16 6.79
CA VAL A 55 3.57 -6.57 6.65
C VAL A 55 4.27 -7.07 7.90
N SER A 56 5.28 -6.36 8.40
CA SER A 56 6.01 -6.77 9.60
C SER A 56 5.09 -6.91 10.82
N ALA A 57 4.19 -5.95 11.02
CA ALA A 57 3.22 -6.01 12.13
C ALA A 57 2.21 -7.15 11.96
N PHE A 58 1.80 -7.45 10.72
CA PHE A 58 0.88 -8.55 10.43
C PHE A 58 1.52 -9.92 10.71
N LEU A 59 2.74 -10.15 10.20
CA LEU A 59 3.47 -11.41 10.43
C LEU A 59 3.76 -11.63 11.92
N ALA A 60 4.21 -10.59 12.63
CA ALA A 60 4.44 -10.68 14.07
C ALA A 60 3.16 -11.03 14.86
N ALA A 61 1.99 -10.58 14.40
CA ALA A 61 0.72 -10.96 15.03
C ALA A 61 0.33 -12.42 14.74
N GLN A 62 0.71 -12.96 13.58
CA GLN A 62 0.47 -14.37 13.23
C GLN A 62 1.38 -15.32 14.00
N ASP A 63 2.65 -14.95 14.21
CA ASP A 63 3.60 -15.78 14.97
C ASP A 63 3.21 -15.93 16.46
N ASN A 64 2.39 -14.99 16.98
CA ASN A 64 1.90 -14.98 18.35
C ASN A 64 0.52 -15.66 18.52
N ALA A 65 -0.05 -16.22 17.44
CA ALA A 65 -1.35 -16.91 17.43
C ALA A 65 -1.17 -18.43 17.46
#